data_AF-A0A433P845-F1
#
_entry.id   AF-A0A433P845-F1
#
_cell.length_a   1.000
_cell.length_b   1.000
_cell.length_c   1.000
_cell.angle_alpha   90.00
_cell.angle_beta   90.00
_cell.angle_gamma   90.00
#
_symmetry.space_group_name_H-M   'P 1'
#
loop_
_entity.id
_entity.type
_entity.pdbx_description
1 polymer ?
#
loop_
_entity_poly.entity_id
_entity_poly.type
_entity_poly.pdbx_seq_one_letter_code
_entity_poly.pdbx_strand_id
1 'polypeptide(L)'
;GTLTGDQTSQIIKATAAKPHERKAKILKLVNTISTELAKDNPWNLELDEKMQVVDARILPPPLIQYGATTSAKPPPTVTPIEGVWSYPRLKFIIKGY
;
A
#
# COMPACT_ATOMS: atom_id res chain seq x y z
N GLY A 1 8.85 -6.07 -27.10
CA GLY A 1 7.51 -6.67 -27.25
C GLY A 1 6.78 -6.52 -25.94
N THR A 2 5.54 -6.04 -25.98
CA THR A 2 4.66 -5.95 -24.80
C THR A 2 3.97 -7.28 -24.56
N LEU A 3 3.74 -7.61 -23.28
CA LEU A 3 3.00 -8.80 -22.89
C LEU A 3 1.55 -8.70 -23.35
N THR A 4 0.95 -9.82 -23.73
CA THR A 4 -0.50 -9.89 -23.99
C THR A 4 -1.30 -9.76 -22.70
N GLY A 5 -2.62 -9.54 -22.80
CA GLY A 5 -3.51 -9.48 -21.63
C GLY A 5 -3.45 -10.76 -20.78
N ASP A 6 -3.41 -11.92 -21.44
CA ASP A 6 -3.33 -13.22 -20.76
C ASP A 6 -2.00 -13.42 -20.06
N GLN A 7 -0.89 -13.08 -20.74
CA GLN A 7 0.45 -13.15 -20.14
C GLN A 7 0.57 -12.23 -18.93
N THR A 8 0.02 -11.02 -19.04
CA THR A 8 -0.03 -10.04 -17.93
C THR A 8 -0.81 -10.59 -16.74
N SER A 9 -1.99 -11.18 -17.00
CA SER A 9 -2.83 -11.80 -15.96
C SER A 9 -2.11 -12.93 -15.23
N GLN A 10 -1.40 -13.80 -15.97
CA GLN A 10 -0.60 -14.89 -15.39
C GLN A 10 0.54 -14.37 -14.52
N ILE A 11 1.28 -13.36 -15.00
CA ILE A 11 2.38 -12.76 -14.24
C ILE A 11 1.87 -12.08 -12.97
N ILE A 12 0.76 -11.34 -13.04
CA ILE A 12 0.15 -10.71 -11.86
C ILE A 12 -0.23 -11.80 -10.83
N LYS A 13 -0.92 -12.86 -11.26
CA LYS A 13 -1.32 -13.96 -10.36
C LYS A 13 -0.11 -14.67 -9.74
N ALA A 14 0.98 -14.83 -10.49
CA ALA A 14 2.19 -15.49 -10.01
C ALA A 14 3.02 -14.63 -9.03
N THR A 15 2.96 -13.30 -9.16
CA THR A 15 3.87 -12.38 -8.43
C THR A 15 3.19 -11.55 -7.35
N ALA A 16 1.87 -11.36 -7.43
CA ALA A 16 1.09 -10.73 -6.37
C ALA A 16 1.20 -11.58 -5.08
N ALA A 17 1.44 -10.91 -3.95
CA ALA A 17 1.56 -11.58 -2.66
C ALA A 17 1.09 -10.63 -1.56
N LYS A 18 0.43 -11.18 -0.53
CA LYS A 18 -0.01 -10.40 0.63
C LYS A 18 1.21 -9.90 1.43
N PRO A 19 1.09 -8.83 2.23
CA PRO A 19 2.22 -8.28 2.98
C PRO A 19 2.98 -9.31 3.83
N HIS A 20 2.27 -10.20 4.53
CA HIS A 20 2.91 -11.24 5.37
C HIS A 20 3.65 -12.30 4.55
N GLU A 21 3.07 -12.75 3.43
CA GLU A 21 3.72 -13.70 2.51
C GLU A 21 4.98 -13.08 1.88
N ARG A 22 4.88 -11.82 1.46
CA ARG A 22 6.01 -11.07 0.89
C ARG A 22 7.11 -10.88 1.93
N LYS A 23 6.77 -10.52 3.17
CA LYS A 23 7.71 -10.46 4.30
C LYS A 23 8.44 -11.78 4.51
N ALA A 24 7.72 -12.91 4.54
CA ALA A 24 8.31 -14.23 4.72
C ALA A 24 9.26 -14.60 3.57
N LYS A 25 8.89 -14.31 2.32
CA LYS A 25 9.76 -14.52 1.15
C LYS A 25 11.04 -13.69 1.21
N ILE A 26 10.95 -12.42 1.61
CA ILE A 26 12.13 -11.54 1.76
C ILE A 26 13.05 -12.08 2.84
N LEU A 27 12.53 -12.41 4.03
CA LEU A 27 13.35 -12.94 5.13
C LEU A 27 14.03 -14.26 4.75
N LYS A 28 13.32 -15.14 4.02
CA LYS A 28 13.92 -16.38 3.50
C LYS A 28 15.10 -16.08 2.55
N LEU A 29 14.93 -15.12 1.64
CA LEU A 29 16.00 -14.72 0.72
C LEU A 29 17.19 -14.13 1.47
N VAL A 30 16.95 -13.25 2.44
CA VAL A 30 18.00 -12.65 3.29
C VAL A 30 18.78 -13.75 4.02
N ASN A 31 18.11 -14.73 4.62
CA ASN A 31 18.77 -15.84 5.31
C ASN A 31 19.61 -16.70 4.36
N THR A 32 19.11 -16.97 3.14
CA THR A 32 19.88 -17.68 2.11
C THR A 32 21.15 -16.92 1.75
N ILE A 33 21.03 -15.61 1.48
CA ILE A 33 22.17 -14.76 1.14
C ILE A 33 23.16 -14.67 2.31
N SER A 34 22.68 -14.46 3.54
CA SER A 34 23.51 -14.41 4.76
C SER A 34 24.37 -15.66 4.90
N THR A 35 23.77 -16.83 4.71
CA THR A 35 24.46 -18.13 4.77
C THR A 35 25.52 -18.29 3.68
N GLU A 36 25.27 -17.75 2.48
CA GLU A 36 26.20 -17.81 1.34
C GLU A 36 27.35 -16.79 1.48
N LEU A 37 27.06 -15.56 1.90
CA LEU A 37 28.02 -14.46 2.04
C LEU A 37 29.05 -14.71 3.15
N ALA A 38 28.67 -15.48 4.18
CA ALA A 38 29.55 -15.82 5.30
C ALA A 38 30.83 -16.57 4.89
N LYS A 39 30.89 -17.10 3.66
CA LYS A 39 32.02 -17.92 3.20
C LYS A 39 33.21 -17.11 2.67
N ASP A 40 32.98 -15.94 2.08
CA ASP A 40 34.02 -15.12 1.44
C ASP A 40 33.70 -13.62 1.57
N ASN A 41 33.78 -13.07 2.80
CA ASN A 41 33.50 -11.65 3.07
C ASN A 41 34.78 -10.82 3.21
N PRO A 42 35.35 -10.28 2.12
CA PRO A 42 36.58 -9.48 2.17
C PRO A 42 36.40 -8.10 2.80
N TRP A 43 35.16 -7.65 3.02
CA TRP A 43 34.83 -6.30 3.48
C TRP A 43 34.50 -6.23 4.98
N ASN A 44 34.47 -7.38 5.67
CA ASN A 44 34.11 -7.50 7.07
C ASN A 44 32.77 -6.82 7.40
N LEU A 45 31.80 -6.92 6.47
CA LEU A 45 30.43 -6.41 6.64
C LEU A 45 29.48 -7.53 7.06
N GLU A 46 28.66 -7.29 8.06
CA GLU A 46 27.65 -8.25 8.51
C GLU A 46 26.25 -7.82 8.03
N LEU A 47 25.43 -8.81 7.67
CA LEU A 47 24.04 -8.60 7.28
C LEU A 47 23.12 -8.94 8.45
N ASP A 48 22.28 -8.00 8.88
CA ASP A 48 21.21 -8.32 9.82
C ASP A 48 20.11 -9.12 9.11
N GLU A 49 19.81 -10.30 9.63
CA GLU A 49 18.79 -11.20 9.10
C GLU A 49 17.36 -10.76 9.46
N LYS A 50 17.23 -9.76 10.34
CA LYS A 50 15.94 -9.22 10.76
C LYS A 50 15.61 -7.95 10.00
N MET A 51 14.32 -7.76 9.74
CA MET A 51 13.83 -6.46 9.26
C MET A 51 13.92 -5.42 10.37
N GLN A 52 14.44 -4.24 10.04
CA GLN A 52 14.47 -3.10 10.93
C GLN A 52 13.06 -2.71 11.38
N VAL A 53 12.90 -2.52 12.70
CA VAL A 53 11.66 -2.01 13.30
C VAL A 53 11.73 -0.48 13.30
N VAL A 54 10.66 0.17 12.86
CA VAL A 54 10.56 1.63 12.74
C VAL A 54 9.29 2.10 13.43
N ASP A 55 9.43 3.14 14.25
CA ASP A 55 8.29 3.81 14.87
C ASP A 55 7.51 4.63 13.83
N ALA A 56 6.22 4.32 13.69
CA ALA A 56 5.35 4.94 12.72
C ALA A 56 4.18 5.67 13.40
N ARG A 57 3.58 6.61 12.66
CA ARG A 57 2.37 7.33 13.09
C ARG A 57 1.25 7.12 12.08
N ILE A 58 0.04 6.88 12.58
CA ILE A 58 -1.18 6.87 11.78
C ILE A 58 -1.86 8.21 11.99
N LEU A 59 -1.91 9.04 10.95
CA LEU A 59 -2.58 10.33 11.02
C LEU A 59 -4.11 10.14 10.97
N PRO A 60 -4.90 10.99 11.66
CA PRO A 60 -6.34 10.96 11.54
C PRO A 60 -6.75 11.29 10.09
N PRO A 61 -7.79 10.64 9.55
CA PRO A 61 -8.24 10.89 8.20
C PRO A 61 -8.88 12.29 8.09
N PRO A 62 -8.74 12.97 6.94
CA PRO A 62 -9.42 14.25 6.71
C PRO A 62 -10.93 14.04 6.52
N LEU A 63 -11.72 15.08 6.81
CA LEU A 63 -13.14 15.09 6.47
C LEU A 63 -13.32 15.39 4.98
N ILE A 64 -14.05 14.53 4.27
CA ILE A 64 -14.41 14.74 2.87
C ILE A 64 -15.76 15.46 2.84
N GLN A 65 -15.79 16.69 2.31
CA GLN A 65 -17.02 17.47 2.13
C GLN A 65 -17.55 17.30 0.69
N TYR A 66 -18.86 17.12 0.57
CA TYR A 66 -19.56 17.04 -0.72
C TYR A 66 -20.37 18.30 -1.03
N GLY A 67 -20.99 18.35 -2.22
CA GLY A 67 -21.91 19.42 -2.60
C GLY A 67 -23.20 19.37 -1.78
N ALA A 68 -23.74 20.56 -1.46
CA ALA A 68 -25.03 20.65 -0.78
C ALA A 68 -26.14 20.06 -1.65
N THR A 69 -27.02 19.25 -1.05
CA THR A 69 -28.18 18.70 -1.75
C THR A 69 -29.29 19.73 -1.95
N THR A 70 -29.35 20.72 -1.05
CA THR A 70 -30.26 21.89 -1.03
C THR A 70 -29.58 23.05 -0.30
N SER A 71 -29.85 24.31 -0.66
CA SER A 71 -29.22 25.50 -0.05
C SER A 71 -29.46 25.68 1.46
N ALA A 72 -30.47 24.99 2.02
CA ALA A 72 -30.86 25.09 3.42
C ALA A 72 -30.15 24.10 4.37
N LYS A 73 -29.34 23.17 3.86
CA LYS A 73 -28.63 22.17 4.67
C LYS A 73 -27.12 22.30 4.49
N PRO A 74 -26.33 22.12 5.58
CA PRO A 74 -24.88 22.10 5.47
C PRO A 74 -24.46 20.96 4.52
N PRO A 75 -23.35 21.14 3.79
CA PRO A 75 -22.87 20.12 2.88
C PRO A 75 -22.49 18.85 3.66
N PRO A 76 -22.88 17.67 3.19
CA PRO A 76 -22.62 16.43 3.91
C PRO A 76 -21.12 16.10 3.93
N THR A 77 -20.65 15.58 5.06
CA THR A 77 -19.26 15.19 5.27
C THR A 77 -19.12 13.69 5.52
N VAL A 78 -18.04 13.09 5.04
CA VAL A 78 -17.70 11.68 5.26
C VAL A 78 -16.30 11.60 5.85
N THR A 79 -16.14 10.81 6.91
CA THR A 79 -14.83 10.44 7.45
C THR A 79 -14.37 9.13 6.82
N PRO A 80 -13.24 9.10 6.09
CA PRO A 80 -12.66 7.87 5.57
C PRO A 80 -12.34 6.85 6.67
N ILE A 81 -12.55 5.57 6.37
CA ILE A 81 -12.14 4.46 7.23
C ILE A 81 -11.08 3.68 6.45
N GLU A 82 -9.88 3.55 7.01
CA GLU A 82 -8.73 2.89 6.35
C GLU A 82 -8.42 3.45 4.95
N GLY A 83 -8.61 4.76 4.77
CA GLY A 83 -8.41 5.43 3.48
C GLY A 83 -9.51 5.18 2.45
N VAL A 84 -10.58 4.46 2.82
CA VAL A 84 -11.72 4.18 1.95
C VAL A 84 -12.91 5.07 2.33
N TRP A 85 -13.61 5.57 1.31
CA TRP A 85 -14.90 6.23 1.45
C TRP A 85 -15.83 5.75 0.32
N SER A 86 -17.13 5.72 0.57
CA SER A 86 -18.14 5.29 -0.41
C SER A 86 -19.31 6.27 -0.45
N TYR A 87 -20.05 6.21 -1.55
CA TYR A 87 -20.96 7.25 -1.94
C TYR A 87 -22.29 6.74 -2.50
N PRO A 88 -23.30 6.49 -1.65
CA PRO A 88 -24.60 6.10 -2.17
C PRO A 88 -25.48 7.30 -2.57
N ARG A 89 -25.39 8.49 -1.94
CA ARG A 89 -26.49 9.50 -2.02
C ARG A 89 -26.14 10.99 -1.83
N LEU A 90 -24.94 11.50 -2.09
CA LEU A 90 -24.67 12.95 -2.00
C LEU A 90 -24.51 13.57 -3.41
N LYS A 91 -24.27 14.89 -3.55
CA LYS A 91 -23.95 15.54 -4.85
C LYS A 91 -22.49 16.01 -4.90
N PHE A 92 -21.88 16.04 -6.09
CA PHE A 92 -20.53 16.61 -6.26
C PHE A 92 -20.54 18.13 -5.97
N ILE A 93 -19.41 18.66 -5.52
CA ILE A 93 -19.21 20.11 -5.44
C ILE A 93 -19.11 20.63 -6.88
N ILE A 94 -20.06 21.46 -7.30
CA ILE A 94 -20.00 22.18 -8.57
C ILE A 94 -19.44 23.57 -8.28
N LYS A 95 -18.25 23.90 -8.81
CA LYS A 95 -17.79 25.29 -8.85
C LYS A 95 -18.60 26.01 -9.93
N GLY A 96 -19.30 27.08 -9.56
CA GLY A 96 -19.85 28.01 -10.54
C GLY A 96 -18.71 28.63 -11.34
N TYR A 97 -18.81 28.57 -12.67
CA TYR A 97 -18.07 29.45 -13.58
C TYR A 97 -18.93 30.67 -13.85
#